data_AF-A0A1Z3LY80-F1
#
_entry.id   AF-A0A1Z3LY80-F1
#
_cell.length_a   1.000
_cell.length_b   1.000
_cell.length_c   1.000
_cell.angle_alpha   90.00
_cell.angle_beta   90.00
_cell.angle_gamma   90.00
#
_symmetry.space_group_name_H-M   'P 1'
#
loop_
_entity.id
_entity.type
_entity.pdbx_description
1 polymer ?
#
loop_
_entity_poly.entity_id
_entity_poly.type
_entity_poly.pdbx_seq_one_letter_code
_entity_poly.pdbx_strand_id
1 'polypeptide(L)'
;MGEKPELTTMSDLGITIFDPADALTSPEHIAAYIDLVAEEAGDDTREVLKALGVAVRASGSAPALAIKAGLTLAELETALGEDGDPSFDTVLSIASALGIRIRFEA
;
A
#
# COMPACT_ATOMS: atom_id res chain seq x y z
N MET A 1 23.71 -43.09 -6.40
CA MET A 1 22.26 -42.77 -6.41
C MET A 1 22.13 -41.48 -5.62
N GLY A 2 22.16 -40.32 -6.28
CA GLY A 2 21.98 -39.05 -5.57
C GLY A 2 20.49 -38.88 -5.32
N GLU A 3 20.06 -38.82 -4.07
CA GLU A 3 18.70 -38.41 -3.73
C GLU A 3 18.45 -37.03 -4.33
N LYS A 4 17.45 -36.94 -5.20
CA LYS A 4 17.03 -35.68 -5.81
C LYS A 4 16.38 -34.86 -4.68
N PRO A 5 16.77 -33.59 -4.47
CA PRO A 5 16.23 -32.81 -3.37
C PRO A 5 14.71 -32.67 -3.51
N GLU A 6 14.00 -32.97 -2.43
CA GLU A 6 12.54 -32.86 -2.36
C GLU A 6 12.18 -31.39 -2.12
N LEU A 7 11.70 -30.71 -3.17
CA LEU A 7 11.26 -29.32 -3.11
C LEU A 7 9.86 -29.29 -2.48
N THR A 8 9.70 -28.67 -1.32
CA THR A 8 8.45 -28.74 -0.52
C THR A 8 7.75 -27.38 -0.38
N THR A 9 8.39 -26.29 -0.82
CA THR A 9 7.86 -24.93 -0.76
C THR A 9 8.06 -24.17 -2.08
N MET A 10 7.30 -23.09 -2.31
CA MET A 10 7.46 -22.23 -3.50
C MET A 10 8.85 -21.60 -3.55
N SER A 11 9.44 -21.30 -2.39
CA SER A 11 10.79 -20.75 -2.27
C SER A 11 11.87 -21.73 -2.76
N ASP A 12 11.66 -23.05 -2.59
CA ASP A 12 12.59 -24.07 -3.09
C ASP A 12 12.69 -24.07 -4.62
N LEU A 13 11.61 -23.65 -5.29
CA LEU A 13 11.54 -23.48 -6.75
C LEU A 13 12.09 -22.12 -7.22
N GLY A 14 12.61 -21.29 -6.31
CA GLY A 14 13.05 -19.93 -6.62
C GLY A 14 11.90 -18.95 -6.88
N ILE A 15 10.67 -19.30 -6.46
CA ILE A 15 9.48 -18.46 -6.65
C ILE A 15 9.27 -17.63 -5.39
N THR A 16 9.33 -16.30 -5.54
CA THR A 16 9.04 -15.34 -4.47
C THR A 16 7.65 -14.75 -4.67
N ILE A 17 6.93 -14.49 -3.57
CA ILE A 17 5.67 -13.73 -3.62
C ILE A 17 6.02 -12.30 -4.00
N PHE A 18 5.34 -11.77 -5.02
CA PHE A 18 5.48 -10.38 -5.42
C PHE A 18 4.75 -9.47 -4.42
N ASP A 19 5.47 -8.53 -3.80
CA ASP A 19 4.87 -7.41 -3.08
C ASP A 19 4.88 -6.18 -3.99
N PRO A 20 3.71 -5.60 -4.33
CA PRO A 20 3.65 -4.38 -5.12
C PRO A 20 4.46 -3.23 -4.52
N ALA A 21 4.64 -3.18 -3.20
CA ALA A 21 5.42 -2.14 -2.53
C ALA A 21 6.87 -2.07 -3.03
N ASP A 22 7.46 -3.21 -3.44
CA ASP A 22 8.84 -3.28 -3.95
C ASP A 22 9.01 -2.53 -5.29
N ALA A 23 7.93 -2.35 -6.06
CA ALA A 23 7.95 -1.65 -7.35
C ALA A 23 7.65 -0.15 -7.24
N LEU A 24 7.10 0.32 -6.11
CA LEU A 24 6.64 1.70 -5.91
C LEU A 24 7.76 2.61 -5.39
N THR A 25 8.80 2.79 -6.22
CA THR A 25 10.04 3.49 -5.81
C THR A 25 10.00 5.01 -5.96
N SER A 26 8.90 5.59 -6.44
CA SER A 26 8.74 7.06 -6.58
C SER A 26 7.30 7.51 -6.31
N PRO A 27 7.08 8.79 -5.96
CA PRO A 27 5.74 9.36 -5.79
C PRO A 27 4.86 9.20 -7.02
N GLU A 28 5.43 9.29 -8.23
CA GLU A 28 4.72 9.12 -9.50
C GLU A 28 4.22 7.69 -9.66
N HIS A 29 5.04 6.68 -9.31
CA HIS A 29 4.61 5.28 -9.33
C HIS A 29 3.50 5.01 -8.31
N ILE A 30 3.63 5.58 -7.10
CA ILE A 30 2.59 5.48 -6.06
C ILE A 30 1.27 6.09 -6.56
N ALA A 31 1.32 7.29 -7.15
CA ALA A 31 0.14 7.95 -7.67
C ALA A 31 -0.52 7.12 -8.78
N ALA A 32 0.27 6.66 -9.77
CA ALA A 32 -0.24 5.83 -10.86
C ALA A 32 -0.84 4.50 -10.38
N TYR A 33 -0.24 3.89 -9.35
CA TYR A 33 -0.76 2.67 -8.75
C TYR A 33 -2.11 2.88 -8.06
N ILE A 34 -2.24 3.94 -7.25
CA ILE A 34 -3.49 4.26 -6.56
C ILE A 34 -4.58 4.65 -7.57
N ASP A 35 -4.22 5.39 -8.62
CA ASP A 35 -5.13 5.79 -9.71
C ASP A 35 -5.71 4.56 -10.43
N LEU A 36 -4.84 3.62 -10.81
CA LEU A 36 -5.25 2.34 -11.41
C LEU A 36 -6.18 1.55 -10.48
N VAL A 37 -5.83 1.43 -9.20
CA VAL A 37 -6.68 0.72 -8.24
C VAL A 37 -8.02 1.42 -8.06
N ALA A 38 -8.06 2.76 -8.03
CA ALA A 38 -9.29 3.52 -7.92
C ALA A 38 -10.20 3.34 -9.15
N GLU A 39 -9.62 3.27 -10.35
CA GLU A 39 -10.36 2.99 -11.60
C GLU A 39 -10.99 1.59 -11.57
N GLU A 40 -10.26 0.58 -11.08
CA GLU A 40 -10.76 -0.80 -11.01
C GLU A 40 -11.70 -1.08 -9.84
N ALA A 41 -11.54 -0.36 -8.72
CA ALA A 41 -12.30 -0.56 -7.49
C ALA A 41 -13.79 -0.20 -7.63
N GLY A 42 -14.14 0.71 -8.55
CA GLY A 42 -15.50 1.25 -8.66
C GLY A 42 -15.94 1.91 -7.34
N ASP A 43 -16.94 1.31 -6.67
CA ASP A 43 -17.50 1.81 -5.41
C ASP A 43 -16.87 1.16 -4.16
N ASP A 44 -15.86 0.27 -4.30
CA ASP A 44 -15.23 -0.41 -3.17
C ASP A 44 -14.08 0.41 -2.55
N THR A 45 -14.40 1.19 -1.53
CA THR A 45 -13.43 1.98 -0.76
C THR A 45 -12.29 1.13 -0.18
N ARG A 46 -12.53 -0.16 0.11
CA ARG A 46 -11.52 -1.02 0.77
C ARG A 46 -10.33 -1.28 -0.14
N GLU A 47 -10.53 -1.38 -1.45
CA GLU A 47 -9.43 -1.58 -2.40
C GLU A 47 -8.51 -0.34 -2.45
N VAL A 48 -9.09 0.87 -2.41
CA VAL A 48 -8.32 2.11 -2.35
C VAL A 48 -7.52 2.21 -1.04
N LEU A 49 -8.12 1.82 0.10
CA LEU A 49 -7.42 1.80 1.40
C LEU A 49 -6.27 0.80 1.41
N LYS A 50 -6.44 -0.39 0.81
CA LYS A 50 -5.35 -1.36 0.66
C LYS A 50 -4.21 -0.79 -0.19
N ALA A 51 -4.52 -0.10 -1.28
CA ALA A 51 -3.51 0.54 -2.13
C ALA A 51 -2.73 1.62 -1.38
N LEU A 52 -3.40 2.43 -0.56
CA LEU A 52 -2.74 3.37 0.34
C LEU A 52 -1.82 2.63 1.34
N GLY A 53 -2.26 1.50 1.90
CA GLY A 53 -1.45 0.65 2.75
C GLY A 53 -0.18 0.13 2.07
N VAL A 54 -0.28 -0.29 0.81
CA VAL A 54 0.89 -0.67 -0.02
C VAL A 54 1.83 0.53 -0.19
N ALA A 55 1.30 1.71 -0.52
CA ALA A 55 2.10 2.92 -0.67
C ALA A 55 2.81 3.34 0.63
N VAL A 56 2.15 3.20 1.79
CA VAL A 56 2.76 3.43 3.10
C VAL A 56 3.96 2.49 3.30
N ARG A 57 3.83 1.21 2.95
CA ARG A 57 4.97 0.27 3.03
C ARG A 57 6.09 0.65 2.08
N ALA A 58 5.76 1.02 0.83
CA ALA A 58 6.73 1.47 -0.17
C ALA A 58 7.50 2.73 0.23
N SER A 59 6.92 3.59 1.08
CA SER A 59 7.59 4.79 1.61
C SER A 59 8.82 4.48 2.49
N GLY A 60 9.01 3.22 2.88
CA GLY A 60 10.17 2.74 3.64
C GLY A 60 10.08 2.92 5.15
N SER A 61 9.09 3.65 5.67
CA SER A 61 8.86 3.79 7.12
C SER A 61 7.46 4.32 7.45
N ALA A 62 6.56 3.43 7.87
CA ALA A 62 5.24 3.80 8.38
C ALA A 62 5.26 4.79 9.58
N PRO A 63 6.16 4.67 10.58
CA PRO A 63 6.18 5.62 11.70
C PRO A 63 6.49 7.06 11.28
N ALA A 64 7.47 7.25 10.40
CA ALA A 64 7.81 8.58 9.85
C ALA A 64 6.66 9.16 9.00
N LEU A 65 5.95 8.31 8.25
CA LEU A 65 4.78 8.73 7.49
C LEU A 65 3.63 9.16 8.39
N ALA A 66 3.34 8.41 9.46
CA ALA A 66 2.30 8.77 10.43
C ALA A 66 2.54 10.17 11.01
N ILE A 67 3.79 10.47 11.41
CA ILE A 67 4.18 11.79 11.92
C ILE A 67 3.92 12.88 10.87
N LYS A 68 4.29 12.65 9.60
CA LYS A 68 4.03 13.60 8.50
C LYS A 68 2.53 13.81 8.25
N ALA A 69 1.72 12.77 8.43
CA ALA A 69 0.27 12.80 8.30
C ALA A 69 -0.43 13.40 9.54
N GLY A 70 0.30 13.74 10.60
CA GLY A 70 -0.29 14.22 11.86
C GLY A 70 -0.98 13.13 12.66
N LEU A 71 -0.63 11.86 12.44
CA LEU A 71 -1.18 10.68 13.09
C LEU A 71 -0.14 10.01 13.97
N THR A 72 -0.61 9.24 14.96
CA THR A 72 0.20 8.20 15.59
C THR A 72 0.31 6.98 14.68
N LEU A 73 1.31 6.12 14.91
CA LEU A 73 1.44 4.85 14.17
C LEU A 73 0.18 3.98 14.34
N ALA A 74 -0.36 3.90 15.56
CA ALA A 74 -1.55 3.10 15.84
C ALA A 74 -2.80 3.63 15.11
N GLU A 75 -2.96 4.95 15.01
CA GLU A 75 -4.04 5.55 14.21
C GLU A 75 -3.87 5.26 12.72
N LEU A 76 -2.64 5.36 12.20
CA LEU A 76 -2.35 5.00 10.81
C LEU A 76 -2.65 3.53 10.52
N GLU A 77 -2.21 2.61 11.38
CA GLU A 77 -2.45 1.17 11.24
C GLU A 77 -3.93 0.82 11.35
N THR A 78 -4.66 1.47 12.26
CA THR A 78 -6.12 1.30 12.39
C THR A 78 -6.86 1.83 11.17
N ALA A 79 -6.46 2.99 10.66
CA ALA A 79 -7.06 3.61 9.47
C ALA A 79 -6.92 2.75 8.21
N LEU A 80 -5.81 2.02 8.07
CA LEU A 80 -5.49 1.20 6.89
C LEU A 80 -5.72 -0.30 7.10
N GLY A 81 -6.24 -0.70 8.26
CA GLY A 81 -6.53 -2.10 8.59
C GLY A 81 -7.74 -2.66 7.83
N GLU A 82 -7.98 -3.97 7.96
CA GLU A 82 -9.08 -4.68 7.28
C GLU A 82 -10.47 -4.06 7.52
N ASP A 83 -10.71 -3.60 8.75
CA ASP A 83 -11.94 -2.95 9.18
C ASP A 83 -11.78 -1.43 9.36
N GLY A 84 -10.74 -0.85 8.76
CA GLY A 84 -10.47 0.58 8.81
C GLY A 84 -11.59 1.38 8.15
N ASP A 85 -12.09 2.41 8.85
CA ASP A 85 -13.05 3.39 8.34
C ASP A 85 -12.52 4.81 8.56
N PRO A 86 -11.41 5.18 7.87
CA PRO A 86 -10.82 6.50 8.06
C PRO A 86 -11.73 7.59 7.50
N SER A 87 -11.77 8.73 8.19
CA SER A 87 -12.40 9.92 7.63
C SER A 87 -11.69 10.35 6.34
N PHE A 88 -12.40 11.10 5.49
CA PHE A 88 -11.81 11.65 4.27
C PHE A 88 -10.60 12.55 4.56
N ASP A 89 -10.62 13.31 5.67
CA ASP A 89 -9.47 14.10 6.15
C ASP A 89 -8.24 13.24 6.46
N THR A 90 -8.44 12.06 7.07
CA THR A 90 -7.36 11.10 7.32
C THR A 90 -6.77 10.60 6.01
N VAL A 91 -7.61 10.24 5.04
CA VAL A 91 -7.17 9.80 3.71
C VAL A 91 -6.34 10.88 3.01
N LEU A 92 -6.82 12.13 3.01
CA LEU A 92 -6.11 13.27 2.43
C LEU A 92 -4.76 13.54 3.13
N SER A 93 -4.71 13.38 4.45
CA SER A 93 -3.49 13.58 5.23
C SER A 93 -2.43 12.52 4.90
N ILE A 94 -2.84 11.25 4.76
CA ILE A 94 -1.97 10.15 4.33
C ILE A 94 -1.47 10.38 2.91
N ALA A 95 -2.37 10.73 1.98
CA ALA A 95 -2.02 11.06 0.60
C ALA A 95 -0.99 12.20 0.53
N SER A 96 -1.22 13.29 1.27
CA SER A 96 -0.27 14.41 1.35
C SER A 96 1.09 13.98 1.93
N ALA A 97 1.11 13.13 2.96
CA ALA A 97 2.35 12.62 3.56
C ALA A 97 3.18 11.75 2.60
N LEU A 98 2.50 11.06 1.68
CA LEU A 98 3.09 10.29 0.57
C LEU A 98 3.55 11.19 -0.60
N GLY A 99 3.25 12.49 -0.56
CA GLY A 99 3.61 13.44 -1.62
C GLY A 99 2.69 13.38 -2.84
N ILE A 100 1.52 12.75 -2.73
CA ILE A 100 0.53 12.65 -3.82
C ILE A 100 -0.61 13.66 -3.62
N ARG A 101 -1.33 13.97 -4.71
CA ARG A 101 -2.50 14.86 -4.69
C ARG A 101 -3.68 14.17 -5.33
N ILE A 102 -4.81 14.15 -4.62
CA ILE A 102 -6.08 13.66 -5.15
C ILE A 102 -6.71 14.72 -6.05
N ARG A 103 -7.29 14.30 -7.18
CA ARG A 103 -8.03 15.15 -8.11
C ARG A 103 -9.31 14.44 -8.55
N PHE A 104 -10.30 15.22 -8.95
CA PHE A 104 -11.53 14.74 -9.57
C PHE A 104 -11.44 14.93 -11.08
N GLU A 105 -11.99 13.98 -11.84
CA GLU A 105 -12.06 13.99 -13.31
C GLU A 105 -13.49 13.77 -13.81
N ALA A 106 -13.76 14.07 -15.09
CA ALA A 106 -15.07 13.99 -15.73
C ALA A 106 -14.96 13.54 -17.20
#